data_AF-Q9RV54-F1
#
_entry.id   AF-Q9RV54-F1
#
_cell.length_a   1.000
_cell.length_b   1.000
_cell.length_c   1.000
_cell.angle_alpha   90.00
_cell.angle_beta   90.00
_cell.angle_gamma   90.00
#
_symmetry.space_group_name_H-M   'P 1'
#
loop_
_entity.id
_entity.type
_entity.pdbx_description
1 polymer ?
#
loop_
_entity_poly.entity_id
_entity_poly.type
_entity_poly.pdbx_seq_one_letter_code
_entity_poly.pdbx_strand_id
1 'polypeptide(L)'
;MAELSEKKRDDLSDHDFAYIDAHGGRHLPIHDEEHVRNAAARFDQTHFTSDKDRAGAASKIKAAAKRHGVDLDPDDAVMKAK
;
A
#
# COMPACT_ATOMS: atom_id res chain seq x y z
N MET A 1 8.95 15.71 -18.39
CA MET A 1 7.92 15.75 -17.32
C MET A 1 6.65 15.22 -17.94
N ALA A 2 6.34 13.93 -17.77
CA ALA A 2 5.06 13.40 -18.22
C ALA A 2 4.04 13.74 -17.13
N GLU A 3 3.31 14.83 -17.34
CA GLU A 3 2.16 15.18 -16.51
C GLU A 3 1.18 14.00 -16.57
N LEU A 4 1.09 13.24 -15.48
CA LEU A 4 0.02 12.29 -15.25
C LEU A 4 -1.28 13.09 -15.28
N SER A 5 -1.95 13.08 -16.43
CA SER A 5 -3.21 13.77 -16.64
C SER A 5 -4.19 13.35 -15.55
N GLU A 6 -4.92 14.33 -15.01
CA GLU A 6 -5.81 14.19 -13.85
C GLU A 6 -6.74 12.98 -13.92
N LYS A 7 -7.15 12.58 -15.13
CA LYS A 7 -7.94 11.37 -15.41
C LYS A 7 -7.29 10.06 -14.98
N LYS A 8 -5.96 9.92 -15.04
CA LYS A 8 -5.26 8.71 -14.55
C LYS A 8 -5.16 8.68 -13.02
N ARG A 9 -5.32 9.82 -12.34
CA ARG A 9 -5.32 9.89 -10.87
C ARG A 9 -6.69 9.53 -10.29
N ASP A 10 -7.78 9.92 -10.98
CA ASP A 10 -9.14 9.50 -10.62
C ASP A 10 -9.42 8.01 -10.90
N ASP A 11 -8.68 7.40 -11.84
CA ASP A 11 -8.78 5.96 -12.17
C ASP A 11 -7.95 5.04 -11.27
N LEU A 12 -7.18 5.58 -10.30
CA LEU A 12 -6.59 4.72 -9.27
C LEU A 12 -7.73 4.20 -8.42
N SER A 13 -8.09 2.95 -8.70
CA SER A 13 -9.12 2.21 -8.01
C SER A 13 -8.71 1.97 -6.56
N ASP A 14 -9.65 1.62 -5.70
CA ASP A 14 -9.36 1.26 -4.31
C ASP A 14 -8.40 0.06 -4.17
N HIS A 15 -8.13 -0.65 -5.28
CA HIS A 15 -7.14 -1.71 -5.39
C HIS A 15 -5.69 -1.21 -5.51
N ASP A 16 -5.48 0.05 -5.90
CA ASP A 16 -4.16 0.68 -6.03
C ASP A 16 -3.62 1.18 -4.69
N PHE A 17 -4.40 1.03 -3.62
CA PHE A 17 -4.06 1.42 -2.26
C PHE A 17 -4.15 0.23 -1.31
N ALA A 18 -3.14 0.08 -0.46
CA ALA A 18 -3.15 -0.96 0.56
C ALA A 18 -4.13 -0.64 1.68
N TYR A 19 -4.42 0.63 1.95
CA TYR A 19 -5.33 1.00 3.02
C TYR A 19 -6.27 2.12 2.62
N ILE A 20 -7.56 1.97 2.95
CA ILE A 20 -8.56 3.02 2.85
C ILE A 20 -9.15 3.19 4.24
N ASP A 21 -9.03 4.40 4.79
CA ASP A 21 -9.53 4.68 6.13
C ASP A 21 -11.07 4.84 6.14
N ALA A 22 -11.64 4.94 7.34
CA ALA A 22 -13.09 5.06 7.53
C ALA A 22 -13.70 6.34 6.91
N HIS A 23 -12.87 7.34 6.58
CA HIS A 23 -13.27 8.59 5.94
C HIS A 23 -13.08 8.55 4.41
N GLY A 24 -12.64 7.41 3.85
CA GLY A 24 -12.34 7.27 2.43
C GLY A 24 -10.95 7.78 2.04
N GLY A 25 -10.08 8.08 3.00
CA GLY A 25 -8.71 8.47 2.76
C GLY A 25 -7.90 7.29 2.21
N ARG A 26 -7.26 7.49 1.07
CA ARG A 26 -6.46 6.48 0.37
C ARG A 26 -5.00 6.56 0.82
N HIS A 27 -4.49 5.48 1.41
CA HIS A 27 -3.15 5.40 2.00
C HIS A 27 -2.35 4.25 1.41
N LEU A 28 -1.03 4.36 1.49
CA LEU A 28 -0.09 3.31 1.09
C LEU A 28 -0.35 2.85 -0.37
N PRO A 29 -0.11 3.72 -1.36
CA PRO A 29 -0.20 3.34 -2.77
C PRO A 29 0.69 2.13 -3.08
N ILE A 30 0.22 1.24 -3.96
CA ILE A 30 0.86 -0.06 -4.29
C ILE A 30 0.73 -0.43 -5.78
N HIS A 31 0.52 0.55 -6.67
CA HIS A 31 0.27 0.31 -8.11
C HIS A 31 1.54 0.00 -8.93
N ASP A 32 2.72 0.28 -8.38
CA ASP A 32 4.01 -0.06 -8.99
C ASP A 32 5.06 -0.42 -7.93
N GLU A 33 6.23 -0.86 -8.42
CA GLU A 33 7.35 -1.32 -7.60
C GLU A 33 7.82 -0.30 -6.55
N GLU A 34 7.97 0.97 -6.95
CA GLU A 34 8.47 2.04 -6.09
C GLU A 34 7.46 2.33 -4.97
N HIS A 35 6.19 2.40 -5.32
CA HIS A 35 5.10 2.60 -4.38
C HIS A 35 4.98 1.44 -3.39
N VAL A 36 5.14 0.19 -3.82
CA VAL A 36 5.14 -0.96 -2.91
C VAL A 36 6.29 -0.89 -1.90
N ARG A 37 7.53 -0.58 -2.34
CA ARG A 37 8.68 -0.43 -1.43
C ARG A 37 8.44 0.69 -0.43
N ASN A 38 7.96 1.85 -0.90
CA ASN A 38 7.65 2.99 -0.06
C ASN A 38 6.51 2.71 0.92
N ALA A 39 5.48 1.97 0.48
CA ALA A 39 4.37 1.55 1.33
C ALA A 39 4.86 0.61 2.43
N ALA A 40 5.73 -0.35 2.12
CA ALA A 40 6.30 -1.25 3.11
C ALA A 40 7.14 -0.50 4.15
N ALA A 41 8.02 0.41 3.70
CA ALA A 41 8.86 1.21 4.58
C ALA A 41 8.07 2.15 5.51
N ARG A 42 6.92 2.66 5.04
CA ARG A 42 6.05 3.58 5.81
C ARG A 42 4.92 2.88 6.56
N PHE A 43 4.80 1.56 6.42
CA PHE A 43 3.70 0.79 6.98
C PHE A 43 3.56 1.00 8.49
N ASP A 44 4.66 0.98 9.24
CA ASP A 44 4.63 1.13 10.70
C ASP A 44 4.37 2.58 11.17
N GLN A 45 4.53 3.55 10.27
CA GLN A 45 4.22 4.96 10.52
C GLN A 45 2.77 5.30 10.17
N THR A 46 2.02 4.35 9.58
CA THR A 46 0.64 4.56 9.16
C THR A 46 -0.30 4.30 10.32
N HIS A 47 -1.19 5.26 10.59
CA HIS A 47 -2.26 5.07 11.57
C HIS A 47 -3.37 4.22 10.95
N PHE A 48 -3.56 3.03 11.50
CA PHE A 48 -4.67 2.15 11.16
C PHE A 48 -5.81 2.31 12.17
N THR A 49 -7.05 2.33 11.68
CA THR A 49 -8.24 2.38 12.54
C THR A 49 -8.39 1.11 13.38
N SER A 50 -7.92 -0.04 12.89
CA SER A 50 -7.94 -1.31 13.62
C SER A 50 -6.79 -2.24 13.23
N ASP A 51 -6.51 -3.24 14.08
CA ASP A 51 -5.56 -4.31 13.75
C ASP A 51 -5.99 -5.10 12.49
N LYS A 52 -7.30 -5.24 12.24
CA LYS A 52 -7.80 -5.87 11.02
C LYS A 52 -7.45 -5.07 9.78
N ASP A 53 -7.54 -3.74 9.86
CA ASP A 53 -7.15 -2.86 8.76
C ASP A 53 -5.64 -2.92 8.52
N ARG A 54 -4.85 -2.95 9.60
CA ARG A 54 -3.40 -3.15 9.54
C ARG A 54 -3.06 -4.47 8.86
N ALA A 55 -3.66 -5.58 9.28
CA ALA A 55 -3.44 -6.90 8.68
C ALA A 55 -3.90 -6.97 7.22
N GLY A 56 -5.03 -6.33 6.89
CA GLY A 56 -5.55 -6.22 5.53
C GLY A 56 -4.60 -5.45 4.61
N ALA A 57 -4.09 -4.30 5.09
CA ALA A 57 -3.13 -3.50 4.35
C ALA A 57 -1.81 -4.23 4.13
N ALA A 58 -1.29 -4.90 5.16
CA ALA A 58 -0.10 -5.74 5.02
C ALA A 58 -0.28 -6.83 3.98
N SER A 59 -1.45 -7.48 3.96
CA SER A 59 -1.78 -8.52 2.98
C SER A 59 -1.79 -7.99 1.56
N LYS A 60 -2.34 -6.78 1.33
CA LYS A 60 -2.31 -6.12 0.02
C LYS A 60 -0.90 -5.74 -0.42
N ILE A 61 -0.07 -5.20 0.47
CA ILE A 61 1.33 -4.87 0.17
C ILE A 61 2.11 -6.13 -0.21
N LYS A 62 1.97 -7.24 0.54
CA LYS A 62 2.60 -8.54 0.20
C LYS A 62 2.17 -9.04 -1.18
N ALA A 63 0.88 -8.94 -1.49
CA ALA A 63 0.36 -9.35 -2.78
C ALA A 63 0.90 -8.48 -3.92
N ALA A 64 0.95 -7.16 -3.73
CA ALA A 64 1.52 -6.23 -4.71
C ALA A 64 3.02 -6.46 -4.89
N ALA A 65 3.77 -6.68 -3.81
CA ALA A 65 5.19 -7.01 -3.85
C ALA A 65 5.45 -8.24 -4.71
N LYS A 66 4.67 -9.31 -4.50
CA LYS A 66 4.75 -10.51 -5.35
C LYS A 66 4.41 -10.24 -6.81
N ARG A 67 3.43 -9.37 -7.09
CA ARG A 67 3.03 -9.02 -8.47
C ARG A 67 4.08 -8.19 -9.20
N HIS A 68 4.75 -7.29 -8.48
CA HIS A 68 5.74 -6.36 -9.05
C HIS A 68 7.18 -6.86 -8.94
N GLY A 69 7.44 -7.98 -8.25
CA GLY A 69 8.79 -8.52 -8.06
C GLY A 69 9.59 -7.76 -7.00
N VAL A 70 8.92 -7.15 -6.03
CA VAL A 70 9.57 -6.52 -4.87
C VAL A 70 9.84 -7.57 -3.81
N ASP A 71 11.10 -7.70 -3.41
CA ASP A 71 11.48 -8.44 -2.22
C ASP A 71 11.23 -7.56 -0.97
N LEU A 72 10.37 -8.05 -0.08
CA LEU A 72 10.14 -7.45 1.24
C LEU A 72 11.06 -8.11 2.25
N ASP A 73 11.58 -7.33 3.20
CA ASP A 73 12.44 -7.86 4.24
C ASP A 73 11.58 -8.66 5.25
N PRO A 74 11.98 -9.88 5.67
CA PRO A 74 11.28 -10.62 6.72
C PRO A 74 11.09 -9.82 8.02
N ASP A 75 11.97 -8.84 8.28
CA ASP A 75 11.89 -7.97 9.43
C ASP A 75 10.97 -6.75 9.25
N ASP A 76 10.45 -6.51 8.04
CA ASP A 76 9.51 -5.42 7.78
C ASP A 76 8.24 -5.56 8.63
N ALA A 77 7.71 -4.43 9.09
CA ALA A 77 6.46 -4.40 9.85
C ALA A 77 5.28 -5.00 9.06
N VAL A 78 5.32 -4.89 7.73
CA VAL A 78 4.37 -5.57 6.82
C VAL A 78 4.42 -7.09 7.01
N MET A 79 5.61 -7.68 7.08
CA MET A 79 5.79 -9.12 7.24
C MET A 79 5.32 -9.63 8.60
N LYS A 80 5.46 -8.79 9.64
CA LYS A 80 5.08 -9.09 11.04
C LYS A 80 3.60 -8.82 11.36
N ALA A 81 2.89 -8.04 10.56
CA ALA A 81 1.47 -7.76 10.78
C ALA A 81 0.60 -9.01 10.63
N LYS A 82 -0.23 -9.29 11.64
CA LYS A 82 -1.18 -10.40 11.74
C LYS A 82 -2.54 -9.89 12.19
#